data_AF-A0A7Y4FJS9-F1
#
_entry.id   AF-A0A7Y4FJS9-F1
#
_cell.length_a   1.000
_cell.length_b   1.000
_cell.length_c   1.000
_cell.angle_alpha   90.00
_cell.angle_beta   90.00
_cell.angle_gamma   90.00
#
_symmetry.space_group_name_H-M   'P 1'
#
loop_
_entity.id
_entity.type
_entity.pdbx_description
1 polymer ?
#
loop_
_entity_poly.entity_id
_entity_poly.type
_entity_poly.pdbx_seq_one_letter_code
_entity_poly.pdbx_strand_id
1 'polypeptide(L)'
;MSNTLNNLDTAFLQSLAAALGETQNINSIDACLTRLRISVENTNKVDQEQLKQLGAQGVVVLADCIQVIFGKESDAIKSRLQHWITNPSTTILAEKVLRAYGGKENIAELDACLTRLRVKINDLSRVDQEQLKELGAKGVVVIGTSVQSIFGPSSNTLKTQLETIIN
;
A
#
# COMPACT_ATOMS: atom_id res chain seq x y z
N MET A 1 -8.79 20.95 8.10
CA MET A 1 -8.48 21.10 6.66
C MET A 1 -7.00 20.83 6.50
N SER A 2 -6.62 19.60 6.15
CA SER A 2 -5.20 19.20 6.12
C SER A 2 -4.95 18.31 4.89
N ASN A 3 -4.32 18.92 3.88
CA ASN A 3 -3.57 18.36 2.76
C ASN A 3 -3.88 16.91 2.31
N THR A 4 -4.72 16.79 1.28
CA THR A 4 -5.03 15.53 0.57
C THR A 4 -4.24 15.38 -0.74
N LEU A 5 -3.01 15.91 -0.81
CA LEU A 5 -2.23 15.95 -2.07
C LEU A 5 -0.81 15.38 -1.97
N ASN A 6 -0.42 14.68 -0.90
CA ASN A 6 0.94 14.12 -0.81
C ASN A 6 1.05 12.70 -0.23
N ASN A 7 -0.06 11.99 -0.08
CA ASN A 7 -0.02 10.61 0.36
C ASN A 7 -0.57 9.73 -0.74
N LEU A 8 0.32 9.26 -1.62
CA LEU A 8 0.15 8.00 -2.36
C LEU A 8 0.19 6.83 -1.36
N ASP A 9 -0.60 6.94 -0.30
CA ASP A 9 -0.78 5.95 0.76
C ASP A 9 -1.69 4.84 0.23
N THR A 10 -1.59 3.67 0.86
CA THR A 10 -2.46 2.52 0.60
C THR A 10 -3.94 2.86 0.54
N ALA A 11 -4.40 3.79 1.37
CA ALA A 11 -5.81 4.21 1.44
C ALA A 11 -6.27 4.88 0.14
N PHE A 12 -5.40 5.68 -0.49
CA PHE A 12 -5.68 6.29 -1.79
C PHE A 12 -5.75 5.22 -2.88
N LEU A 13 -4.79 4.30 -2.93
CA LEU A 13 -4.75 3.22 -3.91
C LEU A 13 -5.95 2.29 -3.78
N GLN A 14 -6.34 1.97 -2.55
CA GLN A 14 -7.54 1.18 -2.26
C GLN A 14 -8.80 1.88 -2.76
N SER A 15 -8.93 3.19 -2.50
CA SER A 15 -10.07 3.97 -2.98
C SER A 15 -10.08 4.07 -4.51
N LEU A 16 -8.91 4.25 -5.12
CA LEU A 16 -8.76 4.29 -6.58
C LEU A 16 -9.14 2.96 -7.23
N ALA A 17 -8.69 1.85 -6.66
CA ALA A 17 -9.07 0.53 -7.14
C ALA A 17 -10.55 0.24 -6.92
N ALA A 18 -11.12 0.62 -5.76
CA ALA A 18 -12.55 0.50 -5.49
C ALA A 18 -13.37 1.27 -6.53
N ALA A 19 -12.96 2.51 -6.84
CA ALA A 19 -13.57 3.33 -7.88
C ALA A 19 -13.48 2.71 -9.28
N LEU A 20 -12.50 1.84 -9.54
CA LEU A 20 -12.35 1.13 -10.80
C LEU A 20 -13.03 -0.25 -10.81
N GLY A 21 -13.76 -0.62 -9.75
CA GLY A 21 -14.44 -1.91 -9.63
C GLY A 21 -13.62 -3.00 -8.93
N GLU A 22 -12.68 -2.60 -8.08
CA GLU A 22 -11.68 -3.41 -7.37
C GLU A 22 -10.58 -4.00 -8.27
N THR A 23 -9.55 -4.61 -7.66
CA THR A 23 -8.41 -5.23 -8.36
C THR A 23 -8.84 -6.28 -9.38
N GLN A 24 -9.91 -7.02 -9.08
CA GLN A 24 -10.48 -8.05 -9.95
C GLN A 24 -11.03 -7.51 -11.27
N ASN A 25 -11.39 -6.22 -11.35
CA ASN A 25 -11.96 -5.62 -12.54
C ASN A 25 -10.91 -4.97 -13.45
N ILE A 26 -9.64 -4.89 -13.02
CA ILE A 26 -8.57 -4.18 -13.73
C ILE A 26 -7.72 -5.19 -14.50
N ASN A 27 -7.74 -5.10 -15.83
CA ASN A 27 -6.95 -5.95 -16.72
C ASN A 27 -5.52 -5.45 -16.93
N SER A 28 -5.37 -4.15 -17.16
CA SER A 28 -4.05 -3.52 -17.33
C SER A 28 -4.08 -2.04 -16.97
N ILE A 29 -2.92 -1.52 -16.58
CA ILE A 29 -2.74 -0.10 -16.29
C ILE A 29 -1.54 0.41 -17.10
N ASP A 30 -1.77 1.49 -17.83
CA ASP A 30 -0.76 2.24 -18.54
C ASP A 30 -0.84 3.71 -18.14
N ALA A 31 0.26 4.46 -18.24
CA ALA A 31 0.23 5.90 -18.02
C ALA A 31 0.97 6.63 -19.14
N CYS A 32 0.34 7.70 -19.60
CA CYS A 32 0.96 8.74 -20.40
C CYS A 32 1.25 9.94 -19.49
N LEU A 33 2.13 10.84 -19.97
CA LEU A 33 2.60 12.06 -19.29
C LEU A 33 1.58 12.78 -18.40
N THR A 34 0.30 12.81 -18.80
CA THR A 34 -0.77 13.49 -18.06
C THR A 34 -1.99 12.64 -17.77
N ARG A 35 -2.03 11.38 -18.20
CA ARG A 35 -3.24 10.53 -18.13
C ARG A 35 -2.89 9.10 -17.79
N LEU A 36 -3.58 8.55 -16.81
CA LEU A 36 -3.61 7.13 -16.48
C LEU A 36 -4.65 6.44 -17.36
N ARG A 37 -4.27 5.40 -18.11
CA ARG A 37 -5.15 4.55 -18.92
C ARG A 37 -5.32 3.23 -18.19
N ILE A 38 -6.54 2.86 -17.87
CA ILE A 38 -6.87 1.61 -17.20
C ILE A 38 -7.78 0.82 -18.13
N SER A 39 -7.38 -0.38 -18.50
CA SER A 39 -8.30 -1.34 -19.13
C SER A 39 -9.04 -2.10 -18.03
N VAL A 40 -10.36 -2.08 -18.08
CA VAL A 40 -11.24 -2.78 -17.13
C VAL A 40 -12.09 -3.81 -17.85
N GLU A 41 -12.50 -4.85 -17.13
CA GLU A 41 -13.41 -5.87 -17.68
C GLU A 41 -14.85 -5.37 -17.73
N ASN A 42 -15.31 -4.68 -16.69
CA ASN A 42 -16.67 -4.17 -16.60
C ASN A 42 -16.71 -2.69 -16.22
N THR A 43 -17.16 -1.85 -17.14
CA THR A 43 -17.30 -0.40 -16.92
C THR A 43 -18.46 -0.01 -16.03
N ASN A 44 -19.46 -0.88 -15.82
CA ASN A 44 -20.58 -0.58 -14.92
C ASN A 44 -20.17 -0.58 -13.44
N LYS A 45 -19.03 -1.21 -13.11
CA LYS A 45 -18.47 -1.19 -11.76
C LYS A 45 -17.63 0.05 -11.47
N VAL A 46 -17.45 0.92 -12.46
CA VAL A 46 -16.54 2.06 -12.35
C VAL A 46 -17.30 3.29 -11.88
N ASP A 47 -16.84 3.84 -10.77
CA ASP A 47 -17.36 5.06 -10.16
C ASP A 47 -16.54 6.28 -10.62
N GLN A 48 -17.09 7.01 -11.58
CA GLN A 48 -16.46 8.21 -12.14
C GLN A 48 -16.48 9.40 -11.16
N GLU A 49 -17.43 9.43 -10.23
CA GLU A 49 -17.52 10.50 -9.23
C GLU A 49 -16.41 10.34 -8.20
N GLN A 50 -16.19 9.11 -7.73
CA GLN A 50 -15.11 8.80 -6.80
C GLN A 50 -13.74 9.11 -7.41
N LEU A 51 -13.51 8.82 -8.70
CA LEU A 51 -12.28 9.20 -9.40
C LEU A 51 -12.03 10.71 -9.39
N LYS A 52 -13.08 11.53 -9.61
CA LYS A 52 -12.99 12.99 -9.51
C LYS A 52 -12.69 13.45 -8.08
N GLN A 53 -13.30 12.82 -7.07
CA GLN A 53 -13.02 13.12 -5.66
C GLN A 53 -11.59 12.78 -5.24
N LEU A 54 -11.00 11.74 -5.84
CA LEU A 54 -9.60 11.36 -5.66
C LEU A 54 -8.61 12.33 -6.33
N GLY A 55 -9.07 13.37 -7.00
CA GLY A 55 -8.23 14.39 -7.61
C GLY A 55 -8.02 14.24 -9.11
N ALA A 56 -8.81 13.39 -9.78
CA ALA A 56 -8.82 13.37 -11.24
C ALA A 56 -9.37 14.70 -11.79
N GLN A 57 -8.59 15.36 -12.65
CA GLN A 57 -9.01 16.56 -13.38
C GLN A 57 -10.04 16.24 -14.46
N GLY A 58 -10.08 14.99 -14.91
CA GLY A 58 -11.05 14.51 -15.88
C GLY A 58 -11.03 12.98 -15.96
N VAL A 59 -12.18 12.41 -16.30
CA VAL A 59 -12.35 10.97 -16.51
C VAL A 59 -13.01 10.80 -17.87
N VAL A 60 -12.42 9.96 -18.73
CA VAL A 60 -12.92 9.63 -20.05
C VAL A 60 -13.10 8.12 -20.12
N VAL A 61 -14.30 7.66 -20.48
CA VAL A 61 -14.60 6.23 -20.62
C VAL A 61 -14.76 5.91 -22.09
N LEU A 62 -13.99 4.95 -22.59
CA LEU A 62 -13.93 4.52 -23.98
C LEU A 62 -14.05 2.99 -24.02
N ALA A 63 -15.27 2.48 -24.23
CA ALA A 63 -15.56 1.05 -24.22
C ALA A 63 -15.02 0.39 -22.92
N ASP A 64 -14.00 -0.46 -23.01
CA ASP A 64 -13.31 -1.15 -21.91
C ASP A 64 -12.11 -0.38 -21.33
N CYS A 65 -11.76 0.78 -21.89
CA CYS A 65 -10.63 1.60 -21.46
C CYS A 65 -11.07 2.91 -20.80
N ILE A 66 -10.58 3.15 -19.59
CA ILE A 66 -10.83 4.36 -18.80
C ILE A 66 -9.57 5.20 -18.77
N GLN A 67 -9.67 6.47 -19.14
CA GLN A 67 -8.58 7.43 -19.04
C GLN A 67 -8.86 8.43 -17.93
N VAL A 68 -8.01 8.45 -16.91
CA VAL A 68 -8.09 9.36 -15.78
C VAL A 68 -6.96 10.37 -15.87
N ILE A 69 -7.28 11.66 -15.82
CA ILE A 69 -6.33 12.74 -15.97
C ILE A 69 -5.85 13.16 -14.57
N PHE A 70 -4.70 12.64 -14.14
CA PHE A 70 -4.04 13.03 -12.89
C PHE A 70 -2.87 14.02 -13.12
N GLY A 71 -2.64 14.46 -14.36
CA GLY A 71 -1.54 15.38 -14.67
C GLY A 71 -0.17 14.72 -14.46
N LYS A 72 0.83 15.51 -14.04
CA LYS A 72 2.23 15.08 -13.86
C LYS A 72 2.42 13.90 -12.90
N GLU A 73 1.42 13.62 -12.07
CA GLU A 73 1.44 12.55 -11.07
C GLU A 73 1.00 11.18 -11.64
N SER A 74 0.54 11.15 -12.89
CA SER A 74 0.02 9.93 -13.53
C SER A 74 1.02 8.76 -13.53
N ASP A 75 2.31 9.05 -13.73
CA ASP A 75 3.36 8.03 -13.73
C ASP A 75 3.62 7.44 -12.33
N ALA A 76 3.61 8.30 -11.30
CA ALA A 76 3.77 7.90 -9.91
C ALA A 76 2.57 7.05 -9.44
N ILE A 77 1.36 7.47 -9.78
CA ILE A 77 0.12 6.75 -9.45
C ILE A 77 0.11 5.37 -10.14
N LYS A 78 0.49 5.30 -11.42
CA LYS A 78 0.61 4.03 -12.16
C LYS A 78 1.54 3.06 -11.45
N SER A 79 2.76 3.50 -11.15
CA SER A 79 3.78 2.65 -10.53
C SER A 79 3.32 2.11 -9.18
N ARG A 80 2.66 2.94 -8.36
CA ARG A 80 2.12 2.54 -7.05
C ARG A 80 0.91 1.61 -7.19
N LEU A 81 -0.05 1.96 -8.05
CA LEU A 81 -1.25 1.17 -8.27
C LEU A 81 -0.91 -0.19 -8.88
N GLN A 82 -0.05 -0.24 -9.89
CA GLN A 82 0.38 -1.48 -10.52
C GLN A 82 1.07 -2.42 -9.52
N HIS A 83 1.92 -1.87 -8.65
CA HIS A 83 2.55 -2.63 -7.57
C HIS A 83 1.50 -3.17 -6.57
N TRP A 84 0.53 -2.34 -6.20
CA TRP A 84 -0.55 -2.73 -5.29
C TRP A 84 -1.47 -3.80 -5.90
N ILE A 85 -1.85 -3.71 -7.19
CA ILE A 85 -2.65 -4.75 -7.86
C ILE A 85 -1.91 -6.07 -7.95
N THR A 86 -0.59 -6.04 -8.14
CA THR A 86 0.22 -7.26 -8.19
C THR A 86 0.37 -7.89 -6.80
N ASN A 87 0.29 -7.09 -5.73
CA ASN A 87 0.44 -7.55 -4.33
C ASN A 87 -0.62 -6.92 -3.38
N PRO A 88 -1.93 -7.19 -3.59
CA PRO A 88 -2.99 -6.38 -2.98
C PRO A 88 -3.23 -6.67 -1.50
N SER A 89 -2.92 -7.87 -1.02
CA SER A 89 -3.26 -8.29 0.35
C SER A 89 -2.12 -8.10 1.35
N THR A 90 -0.87 -8.12 0.87
CA THR A 90 0.30 -8.27 1.75
C THR A 90 1.02 -6.94 1.95
N THR A 91 0.99 -6.05 0.96
CA THR A 91 1.52 -4.68 1.07
C THR A 91 0.79 -3.87 2.13
N ILE A 92 -0.54 -4.01 2.21
CA ILE A 92 -1.36 -3.33 3.24
C ILE A 92 -0.95 -3.76 4.65
N LEU A 93 -0.71 -5.06 4.83
CA LEU A 93 -0.27 -5.59 6.11
C LEU A 93 1.14 -5.10 6.44
N ALA A 94 2.08 -5.17 5.50
CA ALA A 94 3.44 -4.69 5.69
C ALA A 94 3.49 -3.19 6.01
N GLU A 95 2.70 -2.35 5.33
CA GLU A 95 2.60 -0.92 5.62
C GLU A 95 2.01 -0.63 7.01
N LYS A 96 0.97 -1.36 7.41
CA LYS A 96 0.41 -1.25 8.77
C LYS A 96 1.42 -1.70 9.82
N VAL A 97 2.12 -2.80 9.58
CA VAL A 97 3.20 -3.30 10.46
C VAL A 97 4.33 -2.28 10.55
N LEU A 98 4.72 -1.65 9.43
CA LEU A 98 5.71 -0.58 9.39
C LEU A 98 5.28 0.62 10.23
N ARG A 99 4.02 1.06 10.12
CA ARG A 99 3.45 2.14 10.94
C ARG A 99 3.42 1.75 12.42
N ALA A 100 3.06 0.52 12.73
CA ALA A 100 3.09 -0.01 14.10
C ALA A 100 4.51 -0.01 14.69
N TYR A 101 5.55 -0.17 13.87
CA TYR A 101 6.93 0.01 14.31
C TYR A 101 7.38 1.48 14.40
N GLY A 102 6.51 2.46 14.16
CA GLY A 102 6.84 3.89 14.20
C GLY A 102 7.27 4.48 12.86
N GLY A 103 7.11 3.73 11.76
CA GLY A 103 7.45 4.15 10.40
C GLY A 103 8.88 3.79 9.98
N LYS A 104 9.20 4.01 8.70
CA LYS A 104 10.51 3.65 8.10
C LYS A 104 11.71 4.31 8.81
N GLU A 105 11.52 5.51 9.32
CA GLU A 105 12.56 6.27 10.04
C GLU A 105 12.90 5.65 11.40
N ASN A 106 11.97 4.90 11.99
CA ASN A 106 12.18 4.28 13.28
C ASN A 106 12.84 2.90 13.17
N ILE A 107 12.91 2.32 11.97
CA ILE A 107 13.52 1.02 11.73
C ILE A 107 15.00 1.21 11.39
N ALA A 108 15.87 0.62 12.20
CA ALA A 108 17.31 0.59 11.98
C ALA A 108 17.74 -0.62 11.14
N GLU A 109 17.13 -1.79 11.39
CA GLU A 109 17.48 -3.03 10.72
C GLU A 109 16.30 -4.01 10.72
N LEU A 110 16.17 -4.79 9.64
CA LEU A 110 15.16 -5.83 9.48
C LEU A 110 15.80 -7.18 9.28
N ASP A 111 15.47 -8.12 10.15
CA ASP A 111 15.85 -9.53 10.05
C ASP A 111 14.60 -10.41 10.20
N ALA A 112 14.56 -11.56 9.54
CA ALA A 112 13.47 -12.52 9.74
C ALA A 112 13.98 -13.94 9.72
N CYS A 113 13.47 -14.72 10.67
CA CYS A 113 13.57 -16.17 10.71
C CYS A 113 12.29 -16.80 10.16
N LEU A 114 12.28 -18.13 10.06
CA LEU A 114 11.15 -18.95 9.59
C LEU A 114 9.78 -18.56 10.17
N THR A 115 9.72 -18.14 11.44
CA THR A 115 8.46 -17.82 12.15
C THR A 115 8.44 -16.49 12.87
N ARG A 116 9.55 -15.75 12.85
CA ARG A 116 9.77 -14.54 13.65
C ARG A 116 10.40 -13.43 12.83
N LEU A 117 9.77 -12.28 12.80
CA LEU A 117 10.31 -11.04 12.27
C LEU A 117 11.03 -10.31 13.41
N ARG A 118 12.34 -10.05 13.27
CA ARG A 118 13.15 -9.26 14.19
C ARG A 118 13.38 -7.88 13.57
N VAL A 119 12.95 -6.84 14.28
CA VAL A 119 13.08 -5.47 13.85
C VAL A 119 13.93 -4.74 14.88
N LYS A 120 15.07 -4.22 14.46
CA LYS A 120 15.84 -3.30 15.28
C LYS A 120 15.28 -1.91 15.05
N ILE A 121 14.92 -1.24 16.13
CA ILE A 121 14.31 0.08 16.09
C ILE A 121 15.20 1.11 16.79
N ASN A 122 14.98 2.38 16.45
CA ASN A 122 15.68 3.51 17.07
C ASN A 122 14.98 3.96 18.36
N ASP A 123 13.64 4.04 18.36
CA ASP A 123 12.83 4.48 19.49
C ASP A 123 11.70 3.49 19.81
N LEU A 124 11.75 2.90 21.00
CA LEU A 124 10.73 1.96 21.51
C LEU A 124 9.38 2.61 21.79
N SER A 125 9.36 3.89 22.12
CA SER A 125 8.14 4.61 22.49
C SER A 125 7.21 4.79 21.29
N ARG A 126 7.77 4.71 20.08
CA ARG A 126 7.03 4.79 18.82
C ARG A 126 6.48 3.44 18.36
N VAL A 127 6.78 2.34 19.07
CA VAL A 127 6.33 1.00 18.68
C VAL A 127 5.03 0.63 19.39
N ASP A 128 4.02 0.35 18.59
CA ASP A 128 2.72 -0.12 19.03
C ASP A 128 2.64 -1.64 19.00
N GLN A 129 2.89 -2.24 20.17
CA GLN A 129 2.87 -3.70 20.33
C GLN A 129 1.45 -4.28 20.27
N GLU A 130 0.43 -3.51 20.63
CA GLU A 130 -0.97 -3.96 20.58
C GLU A 130 -1.41 -4.04 19.13
N GLN A 131 -1.12 -2.99 18.34
CA GLN A 131 -1.41 -2.98 16.91
C GLN A 131 -0.71 -4.13 16.18
N LEU A 132 0.54 -4.46 16.51
CA LEU A 132 1.23 -5.61 15.92
C LEU A 132 0.50 -6.95 16.19
N LYS A 133 -0.09 -7.13 17.37
CA LYS A 133 -0.90 -8.32 17.70
C LYS A 133 -2.20 -8.34 16.91
N GLU A 134 -2.88 -7.20 16.78
CA GLU A 134 -4.09 -7.05 15.98
C GLU A 134 -3.85 -7.34 14.49
N LEU A 135 -2.66 -6.98 13.99
CA LEU A 135 -2.22 -7.25 12.62
C LEU A 135 -1.84 -8.73 12.38
N GLY A 136 -1.95 -9.59 13.40
CA GLY A 136 -1.76 -11.03 13.26
C GLY A 136 -0.47 -11.57 13.86
N ALA A 137 0.28 -10.79 14.64
CA ALA A 137 1.37 -11.33 15.44
C ALA A 137 0.80 -12.19 16.57
N LYS A 138 1.20 -13.46 16.62
CA LYS A 138 0.86 -14.38 17.73
C LYS A 138 1.52 -13.97 19.06
N GLY A 139 2.58 -13.18 18.97
CA GLY A 139 3.27 -12.61 20.11
C GLY A 139 4.30 -11.58 19.65
N VAL A 140 4.58 -10.63 20.53
CA VAL A 140 5.58 -9.57 20.33
C VAL A 140 6.47 -9.57 21.56
N VAL A 141 7.78 -9.63 21.36
CA VAL A 141 8.80 -9.67 22.41
C VAL A 141 9.76 -8.52 22.21
N VAL A 142 9.94 -7.70 23.23
CA VAL A 142 10.87 -6.57 23.20
C VAL A 142 12.12 -6.93 24.00
N ILE A 143 13.30 -6.77 23.39
CA ILE A 143 14.61 -7.02 24.00
C ILE A 143 15.51 -5.83 23.71
N GLY A 144 15.68 -4.94 24.69
CA GLY A 144 16.39 -3.67 24.46
C GLY A 144 15.73 -2.91 23.30
N THR A 145 16.51 -2.54 22.28
CA THR A 145 16.03 -1.84 21.08
C THR A 145 15.60 -2.77 19.94
N SER A 146 15.45 -4.07 20.20
CA SER A 146 15.04 -5.05 19.21
C SER A 146 13.66 -5.63 19.54
N VAL A 147 12.76 -5.61 18.57
CA VAL A 147 11.39 -6.12 18.70
C VAL A 147 11.25 -7.37 17.83
N GLN A 148 10.77 -8.46 18.41
CA GLN A 148 10.55 -9.73 17.73
C GLN A 148 9.05 -10.03 17.68
N SER A 149 8.50 -10.04 16.47
CA SER A 149 7.08 -10.33 16.23
C SER A 149 6.91 -11.68 15.56
N ILE A 150 6.04 -12.51 16.12
CA ILE A 150 5.82 -13.89 15.67
C ILE A 150 4.63 -13.92 14.71
N PHE A 151 4.89 -13.79 13.41
CA PHE A 151 3.86 -13.87 12.36
C PHE A 151 3.72 -15.27 11.75
N GLY A 152 4.48 -16.26 12.25
CA GLY A 152 4.48 -17.61 11.69
C GLY A 152 5.09 -17.66 10.28
N PRO A 153 4.66 -18.57 9.39
CA PRO A 153 5.27 -18.76 8.06
C PRO A 153 5.22 -17.50 7.18
N SER A 154 4.31 -16.57 7.47
CA SER A 154 4.19 -15.28 6.78
C SER A 154 5.30 -14.28 7.14
N SER A 155 6.17 -14.58 8.11
CA SER A 155 7.24 -13.66 8.56
C SER A 155 8.25 -13.36 7.46
N ASN A 156 8.63 -14.37 6.66
CA ASN A 156 9.61 -14.18 5.59
C ASN A 156 9.04 -13.29 4.46
N THR A 157 7.78 -13.52 4.11
CA THR A 157 7.04 -12.70 3.14
C THR A 157 6.89 -11.25 3.61
N LEU A 158 6.56 -11.04 4.89
CA LEU A 158 6.47 -9.70 5.48
C LEU A 158 7.82 -8.97 5.46
N LYS A 159 8.93 -9.67 5.74
CA LYS A 159 10.28 -9.10 5.69
C LYS A 159 10.62 -8.57 4.30
N THR A 160 10.44 -9.38 3.26
CA THR A 160 10.71 -8.96 1.87
C THR A 160 9.86 -7.75 1.47
N GLN A 161 8.63 -7.67 1.95
CA GLN A 161 7.75 -6.54 1.65
C GLN A 161 8.15 -5.28 2.41
N LEU A 162 8.48 -5.40 3.69
CA LEU A 162 9.03 -4.29 4.47
C LEU A 162 10.32 -3.77 3.84
N GLU A 163 11.21 -4.66 3.39
CA GLU A 163 12.42 -4.28 2.65
C GLU A 163 12.09 -3.55 1.34
N THR A 164 11.07 -4.01 0.61
CA THR A 164 10.62 -3.35 -0.64
C THR A 164 10.01 -1.96 -0.39
N ILE A 165 9.41 -1.73 0.78
CA ILE A 165 8.83 -0.43 1.15
C ILE A 165 9.90 0.55 1.66
N ILE A 166 10.97 0.03 2.28
CA ILE A 166 12.05 0.83 2.88
C ILE A 166 13.13 1.20 1.87
N ASN A 167 13.47 0.31 0.92
CA ASN A 167 14.36 0.60 -0.21
C ASN A 167 13.69 1.47 -1.27
#